data_AF-A0A960Z7A5-F1
#
_entry.id   AF-A0A960Z7A5-F1
#
_cell.length_a   1.000
_cell.length_b   1.000
_cell.length_c   1.000
_cell.angle_alpha   90.00
_cell.angle_beta   90.00
_cell.angle_gamma   90.00
#
_symmetry.space_group_name_H-M   'P 1'
#
loop_
_entity.id
_entity.type
_entity.pdbx_description
1 polymer ?
#
loop_
_entity_poly.entity_id
_entity_poly.type
_entity_poly.pdbx_seq_one_letter_code
_entity_poly.pdbx_strand_id
1 'polypeptide(L)'
;LNVEKPGFGDHSGRICLLNGTLNVATGELEKHSPDHQLRYRLDIEYDPQATCPTYDEQIRQTLKGDEKAISLFDEFAALTLVPDMRYQKALYLIGPGGSGKSTLLKVIEMMHDPDAVTTTSLTKIEDERHRTELARKLVCITFDVQTNRKVFGETFSRITGGDPITTRRLYEEVQGNVTPTVRFVGSMNPDTPEYIASPD
;
A
#
# COMPACT_ATOMS: atom_id res chain seq x y z
N LEU A 1 -15.25 -22.91 -26.47
CA LEU A 1 -15.21 -23.13 -25.00
C LEU A 1 -14.97 -21.77 -24.35
N ASN A 2 -16.05 -20.99 -24.21
CA ASN A 2 -16.01 -19.74 -23.46
C ASN A 2 -15.97 -20.11 -21.98
N VAL A 3 -14.76 -20.34 -21.48
CA VAL A 3 -14.52 -20.24 -20.05
C VAL A 3 -14.39 -18.75 -19.81
N GLU A 4 -15.44 -18.13 -19.26
CA GLU A 4 -15.27 -16.85 -18.56
C GLU A 4 -14.11 -17.05 -17.59
N LYS A 5 -12.96 -16.45 -17.90
CA LYS A 5 -11.87 -16.39 -16.91
C LYS A 5 -12.47 -15.58 -15.76
N PRO A 6 -12.52 -16.11 -14.53
CA PRO A 6 -12.89 -15.29 -13.39
C PRO A 6 -12.02 -14.03 -13.42
N GLY A 7 -12.60 -12.87 -13.13
CA GLY A 7 -11.87 -11.61 -13.09
C GLY A 7 -10.69 -11.78 -12.13
N PHE A 8 -9.47 -11.90 -12.66
CA PHE A 8 -8.27 -11.99 -11.84
C PHE A 8 -8.16 -10.70 -11.03
N GLY A 9 -8.32 -10.80 -9.71
CA GLY A 9 -8.36 -9.63 -8.83
C GLY A 9 -9.74 -9.30 -8.26
N ASP A 10 -10.72 -10.19 -8.41
CA ASP A 10 -11.95 -10.07 -7.62
C ASP A 10 -11.61 -10.13 -6.13
N HIS A 11 -12.11 -9.13 -5.40
CA HIS A 11 -11.81 -8.74 -4.03
C HIS A 11 -11.78 -9.92 -3.05
N SER A 12 -10.66 -10.64 -2.98
CA SER A 12 -10.62 -11.87 -2.18
C SER A 12 -10.76 -11.58 -0.68
N GLY A 13 -10.48 -10.34 -0.26
CA GLY A 13 -10.46 -9.96 1.16
C GLY A 13 -9.51 -10.85 1.96
N ARG A 14 -8.46 -11.35 1.32
CA ARG A 14 -7.59 -12.40 1.85
C ARG A 14 -6.13 -12.00 1.85
N ILE A 15 -5.40 -12.52 2.84
CA ILE A 15 -3.96 -12.36 3.00
C ILE A 15 -3.34 -13.76 3.00
N CYS A 16 -2.36 -14.01 2.12
CA CYS A 16 -1.65 -15.29 2.09
C CYS A 16 -0.45 -15.23 3.05
N LEU A 17 -0.36 -16.17 3.98
CA LEU A 17 0.62 -16.24 5.07
C LEU A 17 1.37 -17.58 5.01
N LEU A 18 2.34 -17.84 5.90
CA LEU A 18 3.06 -19.12 5.92
C LEU A 18 2.17 -20.32 6.28
N ASN A 19 1.22 -20.12 7.18
CA ASN A 19 0.39 -21.17 7.78
C ASN A 19 -1.04 -21.24 7.20
N GLY A 20 -1.37 -20.43 6.18
CA GLY A 20 -2.68 -20.44 5.55
C GLY A 20 -3.03 -19.15 4.84
N THR A 21 -4.30 -19.02 4.46
CA THR A 21 -4.85 -17.80 3.88
C THR A 21 -5.87 -17.20 4.86
N LEU A 22 -5.57 -16.04 5.42
CA LEU A 22 -6.46 -15.34 6.33
C LEU A 22 -7.57 -14.65 5.52
N ASN A 23 -8.83 -14.94 5.85
CA ASN A 23 -9.99 -14.20 5.37
C ASN A 23 -10.23 -13.01 6.30
N VAL A 24 -9.97 -11.79 5.81
CA VAL A 24 -10.04 -10.56 6.61
C VAL A 24 -11.48 -10.24 7.04
N ALA A 25 -12.49 -10.71 6.29
CA ALA A 25 -13.89 -10.48 6.65
C ALA A 25 -14.36 -11.37 7.80
N THR A 26 -13.89 -12.61 7.89
CA THR A 26 -14.30 -13.57 8.93
C THR A 26 -13.28 -13.72 10.06
N GLY A 27 -12.02 -13.34 9.83
CA GLY A 27 -10.89 -13.62 10.73
C GLY A 27 -10.41 -15.07 10.70
N GLU A 28 -10.93 -15.90 9.79
CA GLU A 28 -10.60 -17.33 9.73
C GLU A 28 -9.34 -17.60 8.90
N LEU A 29 -8.48 -18.48 9.40
CA LEU A 29 -7.33 -18.98 8.67
C LEU A 29 -7.72 -20.21 7.85
N GLU A 30 -7.91 -20.01 6.56
CA GLU A 30 -8.27 -21.05 5.59
C GLU A 30 -7.01 -21.80 5.11
N LYS A 31 -7.16 -23.06 4.66
CA LYS A 31 -6.07 -23.76 3.96
C LYS A 31 -5.73 -23.03 2.67
N HIS A 32 -4.46 -23.06 2.28
CA HIS A 32 -4.05 -22.52 0.97
C HIS A 32 -4.85 -23.15 -0.17
N SER A 33 -5.36 -22.31 -1.05
CA SER A 33 -6.01 -22.73 -2.29
C SER A 33 -5.60 -21.80 -3.44
N PRO A 34 -5.29 -22.35 -4.63
CA PRO A 34 -5.17 -21.56 -5.86
C PRO A 34 -6.42 -20.74 -6.18
N ASP A 35 -7.60 -21.17 -5.70
CA ASP A 35 -8.87 -20.48 -5.88
C ASP A 35 -8.91 -19.11 -5.19
N HIS A 36 -8.01 -18.87 -4.22
CA HIS A 36 -7.88 -17.56 -3.58
C HIS A 36 -7.24 -16.50 -4.50
N GLN A 37 -6.63 -16.92 -5.62
CA GLN A 37 -6.02 -16.07 -6.64
C GLN A 37 -4.97 -15.07 -6.13
N LEU A 38 -4.30 -15.39 -5.02
CA LEU A 38 -3.27 -14.55 -4.40
C LEU A 38 -1.94 -14.74 -5.12
N ARG A 39 -1.30 -13.64 -5.53
CA ARG A 39 0.01 -13.63 -6.22
C ARG A 39 1.19 -13.37 -5.28
N TYR A 40 0.89 -13.07 -4.03
CA TYR A 40 1.84 -12.70 -3.00
C TYR A 40 1.50 -13.44 -1.72
N ARG A 41 2.55 -13.88 -1.02
CA ARG A 41 2.48 -14.52 0.28
C ARG A 41 3.48 -13.81 1.18
N LEU A 42 3.03 -13.47 2.38
CA LEU A 42 3.88 -12.98 3.46
C LEU A 42 4.58 -14.16 4.11
N ASP A 43 5.89 -14.05 4.29
CA ASP A 43 6.70 -15.04 5.01
C ASP A 43 6.58 -14.90 6.55
N ILE A 44 5.34 -14.79 7.05
CA ILE A 44 4.99 -14.77 8.48
C ILE A 44 3.84 -15.75 8.79
N GLU A 45 3.83 -16.32 9.99
CA GLU A 45 2.69 -17.11 10.48
C GLU A 45 1.66 -16.20 11.14
N TYR A 46 0.37 -16.46 10.89
CA TYR A 46 -0.71 -15.77 11.59
C TYR A 46 -0.97 -16.42 12.95
N ASP A 47 -0.87 -15.61 13.99
CA ASP A 47 -1.24 -15.95 15.36
C ASP A 47 -2.25 -14.91 15.88
N PRO A 48 -3.53 -15.28 16.12
CA PRO A 48 -4.55 -14.37 16.61
C PRO A 48 -4.33 -13.93 18.07
N GLN A 49 -3.39 -14.55 18.80
CA GLN A 49 -3.01 -14.19 20.17
C GLN A 49 -1.68 -13.42 20.22
N ALA A 50 -1.08 -13.10 19.08
CA ALA A 50 0.16 -12.35 19.03
C ALA A 50 0.01 -10.97 19.67
N THR A 51 1.00 -10.58 20.47
CA THR A 51 1.11 -9.25 21.07
C THR A 51 2.35 -8.56 20.56
N CYS A 52 2.34 -7.22 20.46
CA CYS A 52 3.52 -6.45 20.08
C CYS A 52 3.73 -5.24 21.01
N PRO A 53 4.15 -5.45 22.28
CA PRO A 53 4.23 -4.37 23.27
C PRO A 53 5.13 -3.21 22.85
N THR A 54 6.23 -3.51 22.14
CA THR A 54 7.14 -2.49 21.60
C THR A 54 6.44 -1.65 20.53
N TYR A 55 5.66 -2.26 19.64
CA TYR A 55 4.87 -1.50 18.67
C TYR A 55 3.83 -0.63 19.37
N ASP A 56 3.05 -1.22 20.29
CA ASP A 56 1.97 -0.54 21.00
C ASP A 56 2.47 0.70 21.76
N GLU A 57 3.64 0.60 22.40
CA GLU A 57 4.29 1.73 23.06
C GLU A 57 4.78 2.77 22.04
N GLN A 58 5.49 2.35 20.99
CA GLN A 58 6.09 3.27 20.01
C GLN A 58 5.05 4.03 19.20
N ILE A 59 3.94 3.39 18.79
CA ILE A 59 2.88 4.04 18.04
C ILE A 59 2.13 5.05 18.91
N ARG A 60 1.84 4.68 20.17
CA ARG A 60 1.21 5.58 21.14
C ARG A 60 2.09 6.79 21.43
N GLN A 61 3.40 6.61 21.57
CA GLN A 61 4.34 7.71 21.74
C GLN A 61 4.38 8.61 20.49
N THR A 62 4.51 8.02 19.30
CA THR A 62 4.64 8.77 18.04
C THR A 62 3.40 9.59 17.71
N LEU A 63 2.21 9.00 17.94
CA LEU A 63 0.91 9.63 17.70
C LEU A 63 0.35 10.31 18.95
N LYS A 64 1.17 10.53 19.99
CA LYS A 64 0.85 11.26 21.22
C LYS A 64 -0.42 10.76 21.94
N GLY A 65 -0.71 9.46 21.85
CA GLY A 65 -1.90 8.84 22.43
C GLY A 65 -3.22 9.22 21.77
N ASP A 66 -3.20 9.78 20.55
CA ASP A 66 -4.42 10.01 19.78
C ASP A 66 -4.96 8.67 19.24
N GLU A 67 -5.93 8.09 19.94
CA GLU A 67 -6.54 6.80 19.59
C GLU A 67 -7.14 6.78 18.19
N LYS A 68 -7.64 7.92 17.68
CA LYS A 68 -8.21 7.99 16.33
C LYS A 68 -7.10 7.89 15.29
N ALA A 69 -6.00 8.60 15.50
CA ALA A 69 -4.85 8.54 14.61
C ALA A 69 -4.20 7.15 14.62
N ILE A 70 -4.09 6.53 15.80
CA ILE A 70 -3.57 5.15 15.96
C ILE A 70 -4.46 4.17 15.18
N SER A 71 -5.76 4.18 15.45
CA SER A 71 -6.72 3.30 14.76
C SER A 71 -6.70 3.48 13.24
N LEU A 72 -6.62 4.73 12.76
CA LEU A 72 -6.54 5.02 11.32
C LEU A 72 -5.23 4.50 10.70
N PHE A 73 -4.12 4.65 11.41
CA PHE A 73 -2.82 4.14 10.95
C PHE A 73 -2.83 2.62 10.89
N ASP A 74 -3.30 1.95 11.95
CA ASP A 74 -3.42 0.48 12.01
C ASP A 74 -4.32 -0.06 10.90
N GLU A 75 -5.48 0.57 10.69
CA GLU A 75 -6.41 0.19 9.61
C GLU A 75 -5.74 0.35 8.24
N PHE A 76 -5.04 1.47 8.00
CA PHE A 76 -4.37 1.68 6.73
C PHE A 76 -3.19 0.70 6.54
N ALA A 77 -2.42 0.44 7.60
CA ALA A 77 -1.32 -0.51 7.59
C ALA A 77 -1.83 -1.93 7.26
N ALA A 78 -2.91 -2.38 7.89
CA ALA A 78 -3.59 -3.64 7.57
C ALA A 78 -4.11 -3.65 6.13
N LEU A 79 -4.68 -2.53 5.67
CA LEU A 79 -5.17 -2.39 4.31
C LEU A 79 -4.04 -2.64 3.29
N THR A 80 -2.81 -2.21 3.56
CA THR A 80 -1.67 -2.47 2.66
C THR A 80 -1.38 -3.94 2.39
N LEU A 81 -1.75 -4.85 3.30
CA LEU A 81 -1.54 -6.30 3.17
C LEU A 81 -2.54 -6.97 2.23
N VAL A 82 -3.67 -6.31 1.92
CA VAL A 82 -4.73 -6.85 1.07
C VAL A 82 -4.59 -6.27 -0.34
N PRO A 83 -4.39 -7.06 -1.42
CA PRO A 83 -4.23 -6.54 -2.78
C PRO A 83 -5.57 -6.09 -3.40
N ASP A 84 -6.24 -5.11 -2.80
CA ASP A 84 -7.58 -4.62 -3.15
C ASP A 84 -7.64 -3.08 -3.20
N MET A 85 -7.89 -2.54 -4.40
CA MET A 85 -7.92 -1.09 -4.63
C MET A 85 -9.31 -0.45 -4.51
N ARG A 86 -10.35 -1.19 -4.08
CA ARG A 86 -11.75 -0.68 -4.04
C ARG A 86 -11.96 0.60 -3.23
N TYR A 87 -11.11 0.83 -2.24
CA TYR A 87 -11.22 1.99 -1.34
C TYR A 87 -10.58 3.26 -1.92
N GLN A 88 -9.74 3.11 -2.94
CA GLN A 88 -9.07 4.23 -3.62
C GLN A 88 -8.37 5.21 -2.67
N LYS A 89 -7.55 4.67 -1.75
CA LYS A 89 -6.86 5.45 -0.71
C LYS A 89 -5.33 5.39 -0.83
N ALA A 90 -4.70 6.49 -0.44
CA ALA A 90 -3.26 6.61 -0.17
C ALA A 90 -3.06 7.26 1.21
N LEU A 91 -1.95 6.99 1.88
CA LEU A 91 -1.65 7.55 3.20
C LEU A 91 -0.46 8.50 3.13
N TYR A 92 -0.66 9.74 3.60
CA TYR A 92 0.40 10.70 3.76
C TYR A 92 0.44 11.22 5.18
N LEU A 93 1.58 10.99 5.84
CA LEU A 93 1.83 11.48 7.20
C LEU A 93 2.32 12.92 7.11
N ILE A 94 1.65 13.86 7.79
CA ILE A 94 2.01 15.28 7.78
C ILE A 94 2.49 15.69 9.16
N GLY A 95 3.66 16.31 9.25
CA GLY A 95 4.19 16.79 10.52
C GLY A 95 5.60 17.35 10.40
N PRO A 96 6.09 18.08 11.41
CA PRO A 96 7.43 18.68 11.38
C PRO A 96 8.54 17.61 11.30
N GLY A 97 9.75 18.03 10.93
CA GLY A 97 10.93 17.17 11.02
C GLY A 97 11.08 16.56 12.42
N GLY A 98 11.52 15.29 12.49
CA GLY A 98 11.69 14.59 13.77
C GLY A 98 10.41 14.08 14.45
N SER A 99 9.24 14.22 13.82
CA SER A 99 7.95 13.79 14.42
C SER A 99 7.66 12.27 14.34
N GLY A 100 8.64 11.42 14.00
CA GLY A 100 8.46 9.96 13.92
C GLY A 100 7.78 9.43 12.64
N LYS A 101 7.49 10.27 11.64
CA LYS A 101 6.86 9.82 10.37
C LYS A 101 7.68 8.75 9.65
N SER A 102 8.99 8.92 9.57
CA SER A 102 9.87 7.94 8.94
C SER A 102 9.86 6.61 9.70
N THR A 103 9.70 6.64 11.03
CA THR A 103 9.52 5.43 11.85
C THR A 103 8.21 4.73 11.50
N LEU A 104 7.10 5.47 11.37
CA LEU A 104 5.81 4.92 10.96
C LEU A 104 5.85 4.32 9.54
N LEU A 105 6.46 5.02 8.58
CA LEU A 105 6.67 4.46 7.23
C LEU A 105 7.54 3.20 7.27
N LYS A 106 8.53 3.15 8.17
CA LYS A 106 9.38 1.98 8.35
C LYS A 106 8.61 0.80 8.93
N VAL A 107 7.65 1.02 9.83
CA VAL A 107 6.74 -0.03 10.30
C VAL A 107 5.99 -0.64 9.12
N ILE A 108 5.36 0.18 8.28
CA ILE A 108 4.66 -0.33 7.08
C ILE A 108 5.63 -1.09 6.19
N GLU A 109 6.83 -0.57 5.93
CA GLU A 109 7.85 -1.27 5.13
C GLU A 109 8.17 -2.67 5.69
N MET A 110 8.34 -2.79 7.01
CA MET A 110 8.72 -4.04 7.68
C MET A 110 7.59 -5.06 7.76
N MET A 111 6.34 -4.67 7.53
CA MET A 111 5.21 -5.59 7.45
C MET A 111 5.18 -6.40 6.15
N HIS A 112 6.00 -6.03 5.17
CA HIS A 112 6.05 -6.67 3.86
C HIS A 112 7.43 -7.27 3.60
N ASP A 113 7.47 -8.29 2.75
CA ASP A 113 8.72 -8.76 2.18
C ASP A 113 9.36 -7.64 1.35
N PRO A 114 10.71 -7.52 1.34
CA PRO A 114 11.40 -6.48 0.57
C PRO A 114 10.98 -6.44 -0.90
N ASP A 115 10.62 -7.58 -1.48
CA ASP A 115 10.18 -7.69 -2.87
C ASP A 115 8.76 -7.15 -3.11
N ALA A 116 7.93 -7.00 -2.08
CA ALA A 116 6.60 -6.36 -2.17
C ALA A 116 6.65 -4.84 -1.98
N VAL A 117 7.77 -4.29 -1.51
CA VAL A 117 7.93 -2.85 -1.31
C VAL A 117 8.77 -2.24 -2.43
N THR A 118 8.43 -1.00 -2.80
CA THR A 118 9.29 -0.15 -3.63
C THR A 118 9.33 1.26 -3.08
N THR A 119 10.36 2.00 -3.46
CA THR A 119 10.59 3.38 -3.09
C THR A 119 10.82 4.21 -4.35
N THR A 120 9.99 5.22 -4.59
CA THR A 120 10.15 6.12 -5.74
C THR A 120 9.51 7.48 -5.47
N SER A 121 9.68 8.44 -6.38
CA SER A 121 9.02 9.75 -6.28
C SER A 121 7.75 9.79 -7.13
N LEU A 122 6.78 10.64 -6.74
CA LEU A 122 5.57 10.84 -7.51
C LEU A 122 5.84 11.42 -8.92
N THR A 123 6.89 12.20 -9.08
CA THR A 123 7.31 12.70 -10.41
C THR A 123 7.81 11.57 -11.31
N LYS A 124 8.54 10.58 -10.77
CA LYS A 124 9.08 9.48 -11.57
C LYS A 124 7.99 8.57 -12.12
N ILE A 125 6.93 8.31 -11.35
CA ILE A 125 5.85 7.42 -11.80
C ILE A 125 5.03 8.01 -12.95
N GLU A 126 5.10 9.33 -13.18
CA GLU A 126 4.46 9.94 -14.35
C GLU A 126 5.15 9.54 -15.67
N ASP A 127 6.37 9.00 -15.62
CA ASP A 127 7.06 8.43 -16.78
C ASP A 127 6.85 6.90 -16.85
N GLU A 128 6.32 6.42 -17.99
CA GLU A 128 5.99 5.00 -18.23
C GLU A 128 7.16 4.04 -18.03
N ARG A 129 8.40 4.52 -18.16
CA ARG A 129 9.64 3.73 -18.00
C ARG A 129 9.90 3.32 -16.55
N HIS A 130 9.35 4.07 -15.59
CA HIS A 130 9.55 3.83 -14.15
C HIS A 130 8.38 3.10 -13.50
N ARG A 131 7.28 2.84 -14.24
CA ARG A 131 6.06 2.21 -13.71
C ARG A 131 6.15 0.69 -13.64
N THR A 132 7.06 0.07 -14.40
CA THR A 132 7.24 -1.39 -14.43
C THR A 132 7.52 -1.95 -13.02
N GLU A 133 8.20 -1.17 -12.19
CA GLU A 133 8.50 -1.54 -10.79
C GLU A 133 7.26 -1.63 -9.91
N LEU A 134 6.15 -0.95 -10.26
CA LEU A 134 4.92 -0.91 -9.46
C LEU A 134 4.03 -2.14 -9.67
N ALA A 135 4.15 -2.81 -10.81
CA ALA A 135 3.21 -3.84 -11.27
C ALA A 135 3.08 -5.06 -10.34
N ARG A 136 4.08 -5.30 -9.48
CA ARG A 136 4.13 -6.46 -8.57
C ARG A 136 4.30 -6.08 -7.10
N LYS A 137 4.10 -4.80 -6.77
CA LYS A 137 4.31 -4.26 -5.42
C LYS A 137 2.98 -4.10 -4.70
N LEU A 138 3.01 -4.28 -3.38
CA LEU A 138 1.89 -3.98 -2.50
C LEU A 138 2.01 -2.58 -1.91
N VAL A 139 3.24 -2.12 -1.68
CA VAL A 139 3.51 -0.80 -1.10
C VAL A 139 4.51 -0.03 -1.94
N CYS A 140 4.19 1.22 -2.23
CA CYS A 140 5.11 2.19 -2.78
C CYS A 140 5.31 3.32 -1.77
N ILE A 141 6.49 3.36 -1.16
CA ILE A 141 6.88 4.45 -0.28
C ILE A 141 7.36 5.61 -1.14
N THR A 142 6.74 6.76 -0.96
CA THR A 142 7.05 7.98 -1.70
C THR A 142 7.77 8.98 -0.84
N PHE A 143 8.84 9.52 -1.40
CA PHE A 143 9.65 10.57 -0.81
C PHE A 143 9.56 11.82 -1.71
N ASP A 144 9.88 12.98 -1.16
CA ASP A 144 9.83 14.29 -1.83
C ASP A 144 8.42 14.81 -2.16
N VAL A 145 7.41 14.44 -1.37
CA VAL A 145 6.09 15.06 -1.51
C VAL A 145 6.09 16.39 -0.76
N GLN A 146 6.36 17.45 -1.52
CA GLN A 146 6.01 18.81 -1.09
C GLN A 146 4.47 18.90 -1.06
N THR A 147 3.91 19.61 -0.09
CA THR A 147 2.48 19.84 0.17
C THR A 147 1.72 20.54 -0.97
N ASN A 148 2.29 20.68 -2.17
CA ASN A 148 1.59 21.25 -3.31
C ASN A 148 0.70 20.19 -3.99
N ARG A 149 -0.58 20.51 -4.19
CA ARG A 149 -1.58 19.69 -4.91
C ARG A 149 -1.09 19.21 -6.28
N LYS A 150 -0.19 19.95 -6.93
CA LYS A 150 0.46 19.58 -8.21
C LYS A 150 1.32 18.31 -8.15
N VAL A 151 1.72 17.85 -6.97
CA VAL A 151 2.57 16.65 -6.83
C VAL A 151 1.78 15.37 -7.08
N PHE A 152 0.45 15.39 -6.90
CA PHE A 152 -0.42 14.27 -7.24
C PHE A 152 -0.89 14.36 -8.68
N GLY A 153 -0.15 13.73 -9.58
CA GLY A 153 -0.43 13.72 -11.01
C GLY A 153 -1.57 12.77 -11.43
N GLU A 154 -1.83 12.76 -12.74
CA GLU A 154 -2.84 11.90 -13.35
C GLU A 154 -2.51 10.42 -13.12
N THR A 155 -1.24 10.02 -13.28
CA THR A 155 -0.86 8.61 -13.13
C THR A 155 -1.04 8.15 -11.70
N PHE A 156 -0.65 8.97 -10.71
CA PHE A 156 -0.95 8.68 -9.30
C PHE A 156 -2.45 8.46 -9.07
N SER A 157 -3.29 9.35 -9.60
CA SER A 157 -4.75 9.28 -9.44
C SER A 157 -5.33 8.02 -10.08
N ARG A 158 -4.82 7.63 -11.26
CA ARG A 158 -5.22 6.39 -11.95
C ARG A 158 -4.83 5.14 -11.16
N ILE A 159 -3.60 5.08 -10.65
CA ILE A 159 -3.14 3.92 -9.87
C ILE A 159 -3.94 3.80 -8.58
N THR A 160 -4.09 4.90 -7.84
CA THR A 160 -4.89 4.90 -6.61
C THR A 160 -6.36 4.60 -6.88
N GLY A 161 -6.89 4.99 -8.04
CA GLY A 161 -8.23 4.65 -8.52
C GLY A 161 -8.42 3.17 -8.90
N GLY A 162 -7.33 2.41 -9.06
CA GLY A 162 -7.36 1.02 -9.54
C GLY A 162 -7.45 0.89 -11.07
N ASP A 163 -7.13 1.96 -11.81
CA ASP A 163 -7.16 1.96 -13.27
C ASP A 163 -5.95 1.24 -13.86
N PRO A 164 -6.10 0.60 -15.04
CA PRO A 164 -4.96 0.12 -15.80
C PRO A 164 -4.03 1.28 -16.19
N ILE A 165 -2.72 1.07 -16.05
CA ILE A 165 -1.67 1.98 -16.48
C ILE A 165 -0.77 1.31 -17.53
N THR A 166 -0.26 2.13 -18.45
CA THR A 166 0.75 1.70 -19.42
C THR A 166 2.13 1.69 -18.76
N THR A 167 2.85 0.60 -18.99
CA THR A 167 4.23 0.38 -18.53
C THR A 167 5.12 0.05 -19.72
N ARG A 168 6.38 0.47 -19.66
CA ARG A 168 7.38 0.18 -20.67
C ARG A 168 8.66 -0.32 -20.03
N ARG A 169 9.16 -1.48 -20.48
CA ARG A 169 10.49 -1.99 -20.10
C ARG A 169 11.56 -1.28 -20.93
N LEU A 170 12.67 -0.93 -20.29
CA LEU A 170 13.81 -0.35 -20.98
C LEU A 170 14.32 -1.35 -22.02
N TYR A 171 14.55 -0.89 -23.25
CA TYR A 171 15.01 -1.69 -24.40
C TYR A 171 14.01 -2.71 -24.97
N GLU A 172 12.75 -2.68 -24.55
CA GLU A 172 11.66 -3.42 -25.20
C GLU A 172 10.74 -2.46 -25.98
N GLU A 173 10.31 -2.86 -27.18
CA GLU A 173 9.33 -2.10 -27.99
C GLU A 173 7.89 -2.29 -27.50
N VAL A 174 7.62 -3.39 -26.78
CA VAL A 174 6.26 -3.76 -26.39
C VAL A 174 5.83 -3.01 -25.14
N GLN A 175 4.84 -2.13 -25.29
CA GLN A 175 4.11 -1.54 -24.18
C GLN A 175 3.12 -2.57 -23.61
N GLY A 176 3.06 -2.66 -22.28
CA GLY A 176 2.11 -3.52 -21.57
C GLY A 176 1.21 -2.69 -20.66
N ASN A 177 -0.08 -3.04 -20.61
CA ASN A 177 -0.99 -2.49 -19.61
C ASN A 177 -1.01 -3.42 -18.39
N VAL A 178 -0.93 -2.82 -17.21
CA VAL A 178 -1.05 -3.51 -15.93
C VAL A 178 -2.04 -2.77 -15.05
N THR A 179 -2.73 -3.49 -14.17
CA THR A 179 -3.55 -2.90 -13.11
C THR A 179 -2.82 -3.14 -11.79
N PRO A 180 -2.07 -2.16 -11.27
CA PRO A 180 -1.33 -2.33 -10.02
C PRO A 180 -2.29 -2.38 -8.83
N THR A 181 -1.95 -3.18 -7.83
CA THR A 181 -2.62 -3.20 -6.51
C THR A 181 -1.76 -2.51 -5.44
N VAL A 182 -0.83 -1.65 -5.88
CA VAL A 182 0.13 -0.98 -5.01
C VAL A 182 -0.53 0.18 -4.28
N ARG A 183 -0.29 0.30 -2.97
CA ARG A 183 -0.70 1.45 -2.17
C ARG A 183 0.44 2.41 -1.95
N PHE A 184 0.13 3.68 -2.15
CA PHE A 184 1.06 4.76 -1.88
C PHE A 184 1.01 5.14 -0.39
N VAL A 185 2.19 5.15 0.21
CA VAL A 185 2.43 5.71 1.54
C VAL A 185 3.54 6.74 1.44
N GLY A 186 3.49 7.80 2.22
CA GLY A 186 4.53 8.81 2.21
C GLY A 186 4.46 9.75 3.39
N SER A 187 5.40 10.68 3.43
CA SER A 187 5.44 11.72 4.46
C SER A 187 5.67 13.09 3.85
N MET A 188 5.05 14.10 4.43
CA MET A 188 5.20 15.50 4.04
C MET A 188 5.56 16.36 5.23
N ASN A 189 6.33 17.42 4.97
CA ASN A 189 6.58 18.47 5.96
C ASN A 189 5.55 19.61 5.75
N PRO A 190 5.00 20.16 6.84
CA PRO A 190 3.95 21.19 6.78
C PRO A 190 4.44 22.53 6.23
N ASP A 191 5.75 22.75 6.05
CA ASP A 191 6.33 24.01 5.55
C ASP A 191 6.11 24.24 4.04
N THR A 192 5.29 23.42 3.38
CA THR A 192 4.84 23.75 2.04
C THR A 192 3.39 24.24 2.11
N PRO A 193 3.10 25.45 1.60
CA PRO A 193 1.82 26.10 1.82
C PRO A 193 0.67 25.34 1.16
N GLU A 194 -0.47 25.35 1.85
CA GLU A 194 -1.80 24.81 1.48
C GLU A 194 -2.07 23.35 1.83
N TYR A 195 -2.49 23.18 3.09
CA TYR A 195 -3.20 22.02 3.61
C TYR A 195 -4.54 21.83 2.85
N ILE A 196 -4.78 20.63 2.31
CA ILE A 196 -6.10 20.19 1.84
C ILE A 196 -6.55 19.08 2.78
N ALA A 197 -7.44 19.44 3.70
CA ALA A 197 -8.29 18.45 4.35
C ALA A 197 -9.15 17.78 3.26
N SER A 198 -9.34 16.46 3.37
CA SER A 198 -10.32 15.75 2.56
C SER A 198 -11.70 16.40 2.78
N PRO A 199 -12.48 16.69 1.73
CA PRO A 199 -13.87 17.08 1.94
C PRO A 199 -14.62 15.89 2.57
N ASP A 200 -15.42 16.20 3.57
CA ASP A 200 -16.39 15.28 4.18
C ASP A 200 -17.28 14.57 3.14
#